data_AF-A0A7C2BYM5-F1
#
_entry.id   AF-A0A7C2BYM5-F1
#
_cell.length_a   1.000
_cell.length_b   1.000
_cell.length_c   1.000
_cell.angle_alpha   90.00
_cell.angle_beta   90.00
_cell.angle_gamma   90.00
#
_symmetry.space_group_name_H-M   'P 1'
#
loop_
_entity.id
_entity.type
_entity.pdbx_description
1 polymer ?
#
loop_
_entity_poly.entity_id
_entity_poly.type
_entity_poly.pdbx_seq_one_letter_code
_entity_poly.pdbx_strand_id
1 'polypeptide(L)'
;MGQRVYYRVDAVGQNVAQGPVLATTPLDRFAVHLLSPAKYATGVSVTPTLSWSVSQKVGDLRLFAPFLLDYPQQGEFFIWAPYIFNNGLLYSDQTLTVNGNTYSVPYNQDGSAVLPRLEAFHSYSFDLSAAAVGLDPGNPSRIEAISIAQDLWNVFHPLQACNFGGPVCTGEWNEFVTGDGSY
;
A
#
# COMPACT_ATOMS: atom_id res chain seq x y z
N MET A 1 -11.96 15.04 -2.96
CA MET A 1 -13.05 14.87 -1.99
C MET A 1 -14.02 13.87 -2.56
N GLY A 2 -14.38 12.85 -1.78
CA GLY A 2 -15.31 11.80 -2.17
C GLY A 2 -16.68 12.27 -2.64
N GLN A 3 -17.34 11.49 -3.48
CA GLN A 3 -18.70 11.77 -3.94
C GLN A 3 -19.74 11.15 -2.99
N ARG A 4 -20.70 11.94 -2.50
CA ARG A 4 -21.79 11.39 -1.68
C ARG A 4 -22.67 10.48 -2.54
N VAL A 5 -22.78 9.22 -2.15
CA VAL A 5 -23.62 8.21 -2.79
C VAL A 5 -24.77 7.83 -1.87
N TYR A 6 -25.89 7.46 -2.49
CA TYR A 6 -27.08 7.00 -1.80
C TYR A 6 -27.30 5.54 -2.17
N TYR A 7 -27.56 4.69 -1.17
CA TYR A 7 -27.82 3.28 -1.37
C TYR A 7 -29.05 2.85 -0.58
N ARG A 8 -29.72 1.82 -1.07
CA ARG A 8 -30.85 1.18 -0.39
C ARG A 8 -30.70 -0.33 -0.55
N VAL A 9 -30.98 -1.06 0.52
CA VAL A 9 -30.99 -2.52 0.50
C VAL A 9 -32.44 -2.98 0.52
N ASP A 10 -32.87 -3.66 -0.53
CA ASP A 10 -34.22 -4.21 -0.67
C ASP A 10 -34.17 -5.73 -0.50
N ALA A 11 -35.12 -6.30 0.24
CA ALA A 11 -35.29 -7.75 0.30
C ALA A 11 -36.23 -8.20 -0.82
N VAL A 12 -35.76 -9.13 -1.67
CA VAL A 12 -36.50 -9.60 -2.86
C VAL A 12 -36.89 -11.06 -2.68
N GLY A 13 -38.20 -11.35 -2.73
CA GLY A 13 -38.80 -12.69 -2.75
C GLY A 13 -40.01 -12.72 -3.69
N GLN A 14 -41.12 -13.37 -3.31
CA GLN A 14 -42.38 -13.23 -4.06
C GLN A 14 -42.93 -11.80 -4.07
N ASN A 15 -42.54 -11.00 -3.07
CA ASN A 15 -42.76 -9.55 -2.99
C ASN A 15 -41.42 -8.84 -2.74
N VAL A 16 -41.38 -7.52 -2.93
CA VAL A 16 -40.23 -6.67 -2.60
C VAL A 16 -40.52 -5.89 -1.33
N ALA A 17 -39.65 -5.99 -0.32
CA ALA A 17 -39.66 -5.11 0.85
C ALA A 17 -38.51 -4.09 0.71
N GLN A 18 -38.85 -2.80 0.57
CA GLN A 18 -37.86 -1.76 0.39
C GLN A 18 -37.24 -1.31 1.72
N GLY A 19 -35.92 -1.15 1.75
CA GLY A 19 -35.21 -0.62 2.91
C GLY A 19 -35.20 0.93 2.96
N PRO A 20 -34.59 1.53 3.99
CA PRO A 20 -34.34 2.97 4.01
C PRO A 20 -33.26 3.37 2.99
N VAL A 21 -33.39 4.55 2.39
CA VAL A 21 -32.30 5.17 1.63
C VAL A 21 -31.26 5.70 2.62
N LEU A 22 -30.07 5.14 2.54
CA LEU A 22 -28.90 5.53 3.30
C LEU A 22 -27.94 6.32 2.41
N ALA A 23 -27.01 7.05 3.02
CA ALA A 23 -25.97 7.76 2.29
C ALA A 23 -24.60 7.49 2.90
N THR A 24 -23.59 7.45 2.06
CA THR A 24 -22.17 7.43 2.45
C THR A 24 -21.38 8.33 1.51
N THR A 25 -20.17 8.73 1.90
CA THR A 25 -19.27 9.52 1.06
C THR A 25 -17.96 8.73 0.92
N PRO A 26 -17.86 7.80 -0.05
CA PRO A 26 -16.63 7.06 -0.30
C PRO A 26 -15.53 8.03 -0.70
N LEU A 27 -14.31 7.77 -0.23
CA LEU A 27 -13.14 8.52 -0.66
C LEU A 27 -12.88 8.34 -2.17
N ASP A 28 -12.28 9.36 -2.80
CA ASP A 28 -11.85 9.26 -4.19
C ASP A 28 -10.83 8.14 -4.37
N ARG A 29 -10.86 7.46 -5.52
CA ARG A 29 -9.79 6.51 -5.85
C ARG A 29 -8.45 7.24 -6.03
N PHE A 30 -7.36 6.58 -5.70
CA PHE A 30 -6.01 7.02 -6.04
C PHE A 30 -5.20 5.83 -6.56
N ALA A 31 -4.13 6.11 -7.29
CA ALA A 31 -3.15 5.12 -7.73
C ALA A 31 -1.81 5.35 -7.01
N VAL A 32 -1.02 4.29 -6.92
CA VAL A 32 0.37 4.30 -6.44
C VAL A 32 1.28 4.03 -7.64
N HIS A 33 2.42 4.70 -7.67
CA HIS A 33 3.49 4.46 -8.65
C HIS A 33 4.82 4.27 -7.95
N LEU A 34 5.50 3.15 -8.18
CA LEU A 34 6.81 2.87 -7.59
C LEU A 34 7.91 3.60 -8.35
N LEU A 35 8.76 4.34 -7.63
CA LEU A 35 9.78 5.21 -8.22
C LEU A 35 11.20 4.66 -8.01
N SER A 36 11.54 4.25 -6.79
CA SER A 36 12.87 3.76 -6.43
C SER A 36 12.80 2.57 -5.48
N PRO A 37 13.64 1.54 -5.65
CA PRO A 37 14.43 1.27 -6.86
C PRO A 37 13.53 1.15 -8.11
N ALA A 38 14.00 1.66 -9.25
CA ALA A 38 13.22 1.63 -10.48
C ALA A 38 13.15 0.21 -11.06
N LYS A 39 12.10 -0.08 -11.84
CA LYS A 39 11.94 -1.38 -12.49
C LYS A 39 13.12 -1.69 -13.41
N TYR A 40 13.67 -2.89 -13.28
CA TYR A 40 14.85 -3.41 -13.96
C TYR A 40 16.14 -2.60 -13.71
N ALA A 41 16.19 -1.80 -12.64
CA ALA A 41 17.40 -1.10 -12.26
C ALA A 41 18.50 -2.10 -11.86
N THR A 42 19.74 -1.79 -12.25
CA THR A 42 20.95 -2.54 -11.87
C THR A 42 21.89 -1.63 -11.10
N GLY A 43 22.77 -2.19 -10.28
CA GLY A 43 23.72 -1.38 -9.51
C GLY A 43 23.04 -0.61 -8.37
N VAL A 44 21.89 -1.10 -7.91
CA VAL A 44 21.16 -0.48 -6.80
C VAL A 44 21.94 -0.65 -5.50
N SER A 45 21.96 0.38 -4.64
CA SER A 45 22.61 0.32 -3.34
C SER A 45 22.05 -0.84 -2.50
N VAL A 46 22.89 -1.48 -1.69
CA VAL A 46 22.47 -2.55 -0.76
C VAL A 46 21.69 -2.02 0.45
N THR A 47 21.57 -0.71 0.59
CA THR A 47 20.69 -0.04 1.56
C THR A 47 19.83 0.99 0.81
N PRO A 48 18.94 0.55 -0.09
CA PRO A 48 18.24 1.47 -0.97
C PRO A 48 17.26 2.36 -0.18
N THR A 49 16.98 3.54 -0.70
CA THR A 49 15.79 4.29 -0.29
C THR A 49 14.64 3.89 -1.21
N LEU A 50 13.56 3.38 -0.60
CA LEU A 50 12.35 3.03 -1.32
C LEU A 50 11.50 4.29 -1.46
N SER A 51 10.97 4.52 -2.66
CA SER A 51 10.10 5.68 -2.91
C SER A 51 8.99 5.39 -3.90
N TRP A 52 7.88 6.07 -3.70
CA TRP A 52 6.67 5.96 -4.50
C TRP A 52 5.94 7.31 -4.55
N SER A 53 5.04 7.46 -5.50
CA SER A 53 4.09 8.57 -5.52
C SER A 53 2.66 8.10 -5.49
N VAL A 54 1.76 8.97 -5.02
CA VAL A 54 0.32 8.79 -5.16
C VAL A 54 -0.22 9.75 -6.22
N SER A 55 -1.16 9.29 -7.05
CA SER A 55 -1.74 10.11 -8.13
C SER A 55 -2.43 11.36 -7.60
N GLN A 56 -2.99 11.28 -6.39
CA GLN A 56 -3.60 12.39 -5.66
C GLN A 56 -3.66 12.08 -4.17
N LYS A 57 -3.64 13.13 -3.33
CA LYS A 57 -3.87 12.98 -1.89
C LYS A 57 -5.37 12.83 -1.62
N VAL A 58 -5.71 11.74 -0.96
CA VAL A 58 -7.08 11.37 -0.59
C VAL A 58 -7.12 11.12 0.92
N GLY A 59 -8.24 11.46 1.55
CA GLY A 59 -8.45 11.25 2.98
C GLY A 59 -7.60 12.15 3.86
N ASP A 60 -7.78 12.00 5.16
CA ASP A 60 -7.06 12.76 6.18
C ASP A 60 -5.68 12.17 6.43
N LEU A 61 -5.55 10.84 6.31
CA LEU A 61 -4.31 10.10 6.55
C LEU A 61 -4.08 9.06 5.44
N ARG A 62 -2.83 8.96 4.97
CA ARG A 62 -2.39 7.90 4.07
C ARG A 62 -1.54 6.90 4.85
N LEU A 63 -1.80 5.62 4.64
CA LEU A 63 -1.13 4.49 5.27
C LEU A 63 -0.45 3.65 4.19
N PHE A 64 0.77 3.21 4.46
CA PHE A 64 1.61 2.49 3.51
C PHE A 64 2.28 1.28 4.17
N ALA A 65 2.32 0.16 3.44
CA ALA A 65 3.01 -1.06 3.82
C ALA A 65 3.98 -1.44 2.67
N PRO A 66 5.26 -1.08 2.77
CA PRO A 66 6.27 -1.50 1.80
C PRO A 66 6.69 -2.95 2.04
N PHE A 67 6.97 -3.66 0.95
CA PHE A 67 7.45 -5.02 0.95
C PHE A 67 8.68 -5.14 0.06
N LEU A 68 9.71 -5.79 0.57
CA LEU A 68 10.86 -6.22 -0.19
C LEU A 68 10.95 -7.74 -0.13
N LEU A 69 10.95 -8.38 -1.30
CA LEU A 69 11.00 -9.83 -1.43
C LEU A 69 12.24 -10.25 -2.20
N ASP A 70 12.74 -11.44 -1.87
CA ASP A 70 13.78 -12.11 -2.63
C ASP A 70 13.30 -12.51 -4.05
N TYR A 71 14.16 -12.46 -5.06
CA TYR A 71 13.89 -12.85 -6.46
C TYR A 71 15.08 -13.67 -7.00
N PRO A 72 14.89 -14.75 -7.80
CA PRO A 72 13.72 -15.15 -8.58
C PRO A 72 12.80 -16.17 -7.90
N GLN A 73 13.05 -16.52 -6.65
CA GLN A 73 12.14 -17.40 -5.93
C GLN A 73 10.83 -16.66 -5.71
N GLN A 74 9.82 -16.93 -6.55
CA GLN A 74 8.43 -16.48 -6.36
C GLN A 74 7.77 -17.09 -5.10
N GLY A 75 8.57 -17.55 -4.13
CA GLY A 75 8.13 -17.91 -2.79
C GLY A 75 8.08 -16.67 -1.91
N GLU A 76 7.23 -16.71 -0.88
CA GLU A 76 6.88 -15.60 0.03
C GLU A 76 8.03 -15.21 0.98
N PHE A 77 9.28 -15.18 0.51
CA PHE A 77 10.43 -14.80 1.34
C PHE A 77 10.57 -13.28 1.38
N PHE A 78 9.87 -12.69 2.34
CA PHE A 78 10.07 -11.30 2.70
C PHE A 78 11.47 -11.11 3.28
N ILE A 79 12.23 -10.23 2.65
CA ILE A 79 13.49 -9.69 3.19
C ILE A 79 13.17 -8.55 4.15
N TRP A 80 12.18 -7.74 3.79
CA TRP A 80 11.69 -6.66 4.64
C TRP A 80 10.21 -6.42 4.43
N ALA A 81 9.44 -6.52 5.50
CA ALA A 81 8.00 -6.31 5.49
C ALA A 81 7.56 -5.80 6.87
N PRO A 82 7.66 -4.49 7.15
CA PRO A 82 7.38 -3.94 8.48
C PRO A 82 5.99 -4.32 9.03
N TYR A 83 4.99 -4.40 8.16
CA TYR A 83 3.66 -4.88 8.55
C TYR A 83 3.69 -6.31 9.12
N ILE A 84 4.53 -7.18 8.56
CA ILE A 84 4.62 -8.60 8.95
C ILE A 84 5.61 -8.79 10.11
N PHE A 85 6.78 -8.15 10.03
CA PHE A 85 7.90 -8.37 10.96
C PHE A 85 7.93 -7.41 12.15
N ASN A 86 7.11 -6.35 12.14
CA ASN A 86 7.09 -5.33 13.18
C ASN A 86 5.65 -5.03 13.65
N ASN A 87 4.93 -6.06 14.11
CA ASN A 87 3.63 -5.95 14.76
C ASN A 87 2.59 -5.11 14.00
N GLY A 88 2.48 -5.26 12.68
CA GLY A 88 1.52 -4.52 11.88
C GLY A 88 1.92 -3.06 11.62
N LEU A 89 3.21 -2.71 11.70
CA LEU A 89 3.68 -1.36 11.44
C LEU A 89 3.28 -0.90 10.03
N LEU A 90 2.57 0.22 10.00
CA LEU A 90 2.24 0.97 8.79
C LEU A 90 2.96 2.32 8.83
N TYR A 91 3.50 2.71 7.69
CA TYR A 91 4.01 4.06 7.50
C TYR A 91 2.89 5.02 7.14
N SER A 92 3.10 6.29 7.40
CA SER A 92 2.16 7.34 7.05
C SER A 92 2.87 8.62 6.63
N ASP A 93 2.09 9.61 6.22
CA ASP A 93 2.60 10.95 5.93
C ASP A 93 3.37 11.60 7.08
N GLN A 94 3.17 11.09 8.30
CA GLN A 94 3.79 11.63 9.52
C GLN A 94 5.12 10.93 9.83
N THR A 95 5.32 9.71 9.33
CA THR A 95 6.52 8.90 9.62
C THR A 95 7.49 8.81 8.44
N LEU A 96 7.05 9.24 7.26
CA LEU A 96 7.82 9.21 6.02
C LEU A 96 8.44 10.57 5.69
N THR A 97 9.48 10.54 4.86
CA THR A 97 9.91 11.75 4.14
C THR A 97 8.90 12.02 3.02
N VAL A 98 8.34 13.24 2.98
CA VAL A 98 7.28 13.62 2.03
C VAL A 98 7.69 14.84 1.21
N ASN A 99 7.56 14.76 -0.12
CA ASN A 99 7.70 15.90 -1.02
C ASN A 99 6.56 15.90 -2.04
N GLY A 100 5.61 16.84 -1.90
CA GLY A 100 4.39 16.84 -2.71
C GLY A 100 3.57 15.56 -2.47
N ASN A 101 3.39 14.77 -3.52
CA ASN A 101 2.71 13.46 -3.48
C ASN A 101 3.69 12.28 -3.46
N THR A 102 4.99 12.54 -3.27
CA THR A 102 6.05 11.54 -3.23
C THR A 102 6.44 11.24 -1.79
N TYR A 103 6.67 9.96 -1.54
CA TYR A 103 6.99 9.38 -0.24
C TYR A 103 8.26 8.56 -0.34
N SER A 104 9.06 8.54 0.72
CA SER A 104 10.21 7.67 0.78
C SER A 104 10.55 7.20 2.19
N VAL A 105 11.13 6.00 2.25
CA VAL A 105 11.58 5.32 3.47
C VAL A 105 12.94 4.65 3.17
N PRO A 106 13.99 4.88 3.98
CA PRO A 106 15.20 4.07 3.90
C PRO A 106 14.90 2.60 4.17
N TYR A 107 15.55 1.71 3.44
CA TYR A 107 15.49 0.27 3.70
C TYR A 107 15.80 -0.02 5.17
N ASN A 108 14.99 -0.90 5.77
CA ASN A 108 15.16 -1.36 7.14
C ASN A 108 15.20 -0.21 8.18
N GLN A 109 14.50 0.90 7.92
CA GLN A 109 14.44 2.03 8.86
C GLN A 109 13.92 1.62 10.24
N ASP A 110 13.01 0.64 10.29
CA ASP A 110 12.43 0.13 11.52
C ASP A 110 13.24 -1.01 12.16
N GLY A 111 14.30 -1.48 11.51
CA GLY A 111 15.19 -2.52 12.02
C GLY A 111 14.64 -3.95 11.96
N SER A 112 13.49 -4.19 11.31
CA SER A 112 12.83 -5.50 11.29
C SER A 112 13.22 -6.41 10.12
N ALA A 113 14.05 -5.93 9.19
CA ALA A 113 14.46 -6.73 8.03
C ALA A 113 15.25 -7.97 8.44
N VAL A 114 15.08 -9.05 7.69
CA VAL A 114 15.83 -10.31 7.85
C VAL A 114 17.32 -10.07 7.65
N LEU A 115 17.68 -9.16 6.72
CA LEU A 115 19.04 -8.78 6.44
C LEU A 115 19.30 -7.32 6.83
N PRO A 116 20.37 -7.00 7.57
CA PRO A 116 20.68 -5.61 7.94
C PRO A 116 20.99 -4.71 6.73
N ARG A 117 21.44 -5.32 5.63
CA ARG A 117 21.58 -4.75 4.29
C ARG A 117 21.32 -5.84 3.26
N LEU A 118 20.93 -5.48 2.05
CA LEU A 118 20.74 -6.42 0.95
C LEU A 118 22.06 -7.05 0.52
N GLU A 119 21.98 -8.20 -0.12
CA GLU A 119 23.14 -8.90 -0.69
C GLU A 119 23.60 -8.20 -1.97
N ALA A 120 24.88 -8.32 -2.31
CA ALA A 120 25.45 -7.75 -3.52
C ALA A 120 25.13 -8.62 -4.75
N PHE A 121 24.94 -8.00 -5.91
CA PHE A 121 24.59 -8.67 -7.17
C PHE A 121 23.38 -9.59 -7.08
N HIS A 122 22.43 -9.23 -6.21
CA HIS A 122 21.27 -10.05 -5.90
C HIS A 122 19.99 -9.37 -6.37
N SER A 123 19.01 -10.16 -6.79
CA SER A 123 17.76 -9.64 -7.32
C SER A 123 16.70 -9.55 -6.23
N TYR A 124 15.95 -8.47 -6.20
CA TYR A 124 14.84 -8.27 -5.28
C TYR A 124 13.64 -7.69 -6.02
N SER A 125 12.47 -7.81 -5.40
CA SER A 125 11.27 -7.09 -5.82
C SER A 125 10.80 -6.14 -4.72
N PHE A 126 10.40 -4.94 -5.13
CA PHE A 126 9.73 -3.95 -4.28
C PHE A 126 8.25 -3.88 -4.65
N ASP A 127 7.38 -4.02 -3.65
CA ASP A 127 5.93 -3.86 -3.74
C ASP A 127 5.41 -2.95 -2.60
N LEU A 128 4.20 -2.41 -2.76
CA LEU A 128 3.57 -1.50 -1.82
C LEU A 128 2.05 -1.72 -1.75
N SER A 129 1.54 -1.88 -0.53
CA SER A 129 0.11 -1.69 -0.24
C SER A 129 -0.13 -0.31 0.36
N ALA A 130 -1.17 0.39 -0.10
CA ALA A 130 -1.53 1.71 0.40
C ALA A 130 -3.04 1.83 0.70
N ALA A 131 -3.36 2.68 1.67
CA ALA A 131 -4.72 3.09 1.96
C ALA A 131 -4.78 4.59 2.27
N ALA A 132 -5.89 5.22 1.92
CA ALA A 132 -6.29 6.53 2.38
C ALA A 132 -7.49 6.37 3.30
N VAL A 133 -7.47 7.02 4.46
CA VAL A 133 -8.58 6.96 5.43
C VAL A 133 -9.13 8.35 5.71
N GLY A 134 -10.45 8.42 5.80
CA GLY A 134 -11.20 9.56 6.30
C GLY A 134 -11.51 9.32 7.77
N LEU A 135 -11.30 10.33 8.61
CA LEU A 135 -11.47 10.25 10.05
C LEU A 135 -12.75 10.99 10.46
N ASP A 136 -13.47 10.42 11.43
CA ASP A 136 -14.65 11.06 12.02
C ASP A 136 -14.24 12.39 12.67
N PRO A 137 -14.78 13.55 12.24
CA PRO A 137 -14.42 14.85 12.79
C PRO A 137 -14.71 14.99 14.30
N GLY A 138 -15.69 14.22 14.82
CA GLY A 138 -16.04 14.18 16.23
C GLY A 138 -15.22 13.16 17.04
N ASN A 139 -14.53 12.23 16.37
CA ASN A 139 -13.63 11.27 16.97
C ASN A 139 -12.49 10.89 15.99
N PRO A 140 -11.38 11.65 15.95
CA PRO A 140 -10.30 11.44 14.99
C PRO A 140 -9.61 10.07 15.07
N SER A 141 -9.90 9.26 16.09
CA SER A 141 -9.42 7.87 16.19
C SER A 141 -10.30 6.87 15.44
N ARG A 142 -11.44 7.30 14.90
CA ARG A 142 -12.40 6.44 14.18
C ARG A 142 -12.30 6.70 12.67
N ILE A 143 -12.06 5.63 11.92
CA ILE A 143 -12.12 5.63 10.45
C ILE A 143 -13.60 5.60 10.02
N GLU A 144 -14.00 6.54 9.18
CA GLU A 144 -15.36 6.62 8.60
C GLU A 144 -15.41 6.22 7.13
N ALA A 145 -14.29 6.35 6.42
CA ALA A 145 -14.17 5.97 5.02
C ALA A 145 -12.75 5.49 4.71
N ILE A 146 -12.64 4.60 3.72
CA ILE A 146 -11.36 4.07 3.25
C ILE A 146 -11.35 3.98 1.72
N SER A 147 -10.23 4.35 1.11
CA SER A 147 -9.90 4.00 -0.27
C SER A 147 -8.60 3.21 -0.24
N ILE A 148 -8.54 2.10 -0.96
CA ILE A 148 -7.41 1.17 -0.91
C ILE A 148 -6.76 1.12 -2.30
N ALA A 149 -5.44 1.26 -2.34
CA ALA A 149 -4.59 1.00 -3.50
C ALA A 149 -3.53 -0.01 -3.05
N GLN A 150 -3.88 -1.30 -3.13
CA GLN A 150 -3.01 -2.40 -2.74
C GLN A 150 -2.89 -3.40 -3.88
N ASP A 151 -1.75 -4.07 -3.96
CA ASP A 151 -1.50 -5.12 -4.96
C ASP A 151 -1.52 -6.51 -4.32
N LEU A 152 -0.34 -7.13 -4.16
CA LEU A 152 -0.19 -8.57 -3.93
C LEU A 152 -0.65 -8.97 -2.52
N TRP A 153 -0.45 -8.08 -1.53
CA TRP A 153 -0.67 -8.38 -0.13
C TRP A 153 -1.89 -7.64 0.44
N ASN A 154 -2.86 -8.44 0.88
CA ASN A 154 -4.16 -8.06 1.46
C ASN A 154 -4.03 -7.44 2.87
N VAL A 155 -3.25 -6.37 3.01
CA VAL A 155 -3.00 -5.66 4.28
C VAL A 155 -4.27 -5.00 4.80
N PHE A 156 -5.00 -4.33 3.91
CA PHE A 156 -6.10 -3.45 4.28
C PHE A 156 -7.49 -4.08 4.06
N HIS A 157 -7.55 -5.31 3.54
CA HIS A 157 -8.83 -5.97 3.26
C HIS A 157 -8.77 -7.50 3.38
N PRO A 158 -9.62 -8.15 4.19
CA PRO A 158 -9.55 -9.59 4.47
C PRO A 158 -10.28 -10.48 3.45
N LEU A 159 -11.01 -9.93 2.48
CA LEU A 159 -11.48 -10.74 1.36
C LEU A 159 -10.25 -11.10 0.54
N GLN A 160 -9.96 -12.39 0.38
CA GLN A 160 -8.80 -12.97 -0.33
C GLN A 160 -8.81 -12.70 -1.85
N ALA A 161 -9.23 -11.51 -2.28
CA ALA A 161 -9.34 -11.08 -3.66
C ALA A 161 -8.90 -9.62 -3.77
N CYS A 162 -8.18 -9.29 -4.85
CA CYS A 162 -7.89 -7.91 -5.23
C CYS A 162 -9.23 -7.13 -5.23
N ASN A 163 -9.30 -6.07 -4.40
CA ASN A 163 -10.37 -5.08 -4.19
C ASN A 163 -11.74 -5.21 -4.91
N PHE A 164 -12.81 -4.83 -4.18
CA PHE A 164 -14.12 -4.49 -4.75
C PHE A 164 -13.99 -3.31 -5.74
N GLY A 165 -14.07 -3.60 -7.05
CA GLY A 165 -14.06 -2.55 -8.10
C GLY A 165 -13.44 -2.98 -9.44
N GLY A 166 -12.81 -4.14 -9.52
CA GLY A 166 -12.20 -4.69 -10.74
C GLY A 166 -10.69 -4.85 -10.62
N PRO A 167 -10.06 -5.62 -11.51
CA PRO A 167 -8.68 -6.04 -11.35
C PRO A 167 -7.75 -4.85 -11.54
N VAL A 168 -6.99 -4.52 -10.50
CA VAL A 168 -5.57 -4.23 -10.69
C VAL A 168 -4.83 -5.29 -9.88
N CYS A 169 -4.91 -6.55 -10.32
CA CYS A 169 -4.03 -7.63 -9.87
C CYS A 169 -2.71 -7.63 -10.68
N THR A 170 -2.32 -6.44 -11.14
CA THR A 170 -1.03 -6.14 -11.76
C THR A 170 -0.55 -4.87 -11.09
N GLY A 171 -0.37 -4.89 -9.77
CA GLY A 171 0.32 -3.77 -9.16
C GLY A 171 1.70 -3.64 -9.77
N GLU A 172 2.13 -2.39 -9.84
CA GLU A 172 3.50 -2.11 -10.18
C GLU A 172 4.36 -2.66 -9.04
N TRP A 173 5.03 -3.79 -9.26
CA TRP A 173 6.24 -4.11 -8.53
C TRP A 173 7.44 -3.69 -9.37
N ASN A 174 8.53 -3.35 -8.69
CA ASN A 174 9.81 -3.08 -9.32
C ASN A 174 10.78 -4.21 -8.98
N GLU A 175 11.14 -5.02 -9.97
CA GLU A 175 12.31 -5.90 -9.84
C GLU A 175 13.58 -5.08 -10.04
N PHE A 176 14.61 -5.33 -9.24
CA PHE A 176 15.91 -4.66 -9.38
C PHE A 176 17.05 -5.56 -8.91
N VAL A 177 18.27 -5.22 -9.31
CA VAL A 177 19.49 -5.94 -8.94
C VAL A 177 20.44 -4.99 -8.22
N THR A 178 20.93 -5.41 -7.06
CA THR A 178 21.92 -4.66 -6.30
C THR A 178 23.29 -4.64 -6.98
N GLY A 179 24.09 -3.63 -6.65
CA GLY A 179 25.49 -3.52 -7.09
C GLY A 179 26.45 -4.40 -6.29
N ASP A 180 27.73 -4.04 -6.32
CA ASP A 180 28.82 -4.77 -5.66
C ASP A 180 28.86 -4.66 -4.13
N GLY A 181 27.88 -3.98 -3.53
CA GLY A 181 27.82 -3.71 -2.10
C GLY A 181 28.53 -2.43 -1.67
N SER A 182 29.03 -1.61 -2.61
CA SER A 182 29.38 -0.22 -2.36
C SER A 182 28.11 0.64 -2.23
N TYR A 183 28.16 1.61 -1.32
CA TYR A 183 27.02 2.43 -0.89
C TYR A 183 26.59 3.45 -1.93
#